data_AF-X1GW11-F1
#
_entry.id   AF-X1GW11-F1
#
_cell.length_a   1.000
_cell.length_b   1.000
_cell.length_c   1.000
_cell.angle_alpha   90.00
_cell.angle_beta   90.00
_cell.angle_gamma   90.00
#
_symmetry.space_group_name_H-M   'P 1'
#
loop_
_entity.id
_entity.type
_entity.pdbx_description
1 polymer ?
#
loop_
_entity_poly.entity_id
_entity_poly.type
_entity_poly.pdbx_seq_one_letter_code
_entity_poly.pdbx_strand_id
1 'polypeptide(L)' 'MRVFVYDRREFPDPDPKMSIDEVRQSMTNFFPELANAETKQSKRGEDDIIEFIKRVGVKG' A
#
# COMPACT_ATOMS: atom_id res chain seq x y z
N MET A 1 6.96 8.78 -10.43
CA MET A 1 5.58 8.86 -9.88
C MET A 1 5.45 7.84 -8.74
N ARG A 2 4.49 7.98 -7.83
CA ARG A 2 4.24 6.96 -6.79
C ARG A 2 3.06 6.09 -7.21
N VAL A 3 3.25 4.78 -7.11
CA VAL A 3 2.21 3.79 -7.41
C VAL A 3 2.08 2.87 -6.22
N PHE A 4 0.87 2.76 -5.69
CA PHE A 4 0.57 1.86 -4.59
C PHE A 4 0.03 0.55 -5.13
N VAL A 5 0.62 -0.56 -4.74
CA VAL A 5 0.20 -1.89 -5.17
C VAL A 5 -0.42 -2.61 -3.99
N TYR A 6 -1.64 -3.09 -4.15
CA TYR A 6 -2.34 -3.87 -3.13
C TYR A 6 -3.20 -4.93 -3.80
N ASP A 7 -3.10 -6.18 -3.32
CA ASP A 7 -3.85 -7.33 -3.85
C ASP A 7 -3.71 -7.49 -5.38
N ARG A 8 -2.48 -7.29 -5.90
CA ARG A 8 -2.15 -7.26 -7.35
C ARG A 8 -2.85 -6.16 -8.15
N ARG A 9 -3.43 -5.16 -7.49
CA ARG A 9 -4.01 -3.97 -8.10
C ARG A 9 -3.09 -2.78 -7.88
N GLU A 10 -2.92 -2.00 -8.92
CA GLU A 10 -2.17 -0.75 -8.89
C GLU A 10 -3.15 0.40 -8.65
N PHE A 11 -2.83 1.24 -7.67
CA PHE A 11 -3.56 2.42 -7.29
C PHE A 11 -2.67 3.64 -7.51
N PRO A 12 -3.21 4.71 -8.12
CA PRO A 12 -2.49 5.97 -8.20
C PRO A 12 -2.31 6.55 -6.80
N ASP A 13 -1.27 7.36 -6.63
CA ASP A 13 -1.05 8.11 -5.41
C ASP A 13 -2.25 9.04 -5.15
N PRO A 14 -2.98 8.86 -4.01
CA PRO A 14 -4.20 9.60 -3.77
C PRO A 14 -3.94 11.05 -3.37
N ASP A 15 -2.84 11.31 -2.68
CA ASP A 15 -2.36 12.65 -2.35
C ASP A 15 -0.83 12.63 -2.16
N PRO A 16 -0.06 13.35 -2.99
CA PRO A 16 1.41 13.31 -2.94
C PRO A 16 1.97 14.01 -1.70
N LYS A 17 1.15 14.75 -0.95
CA LYS A 17 1.51 15.34 0.34
C LYS A 17 1.41 14.33 1.48
N MET A 18 0.64 13.25 1.30
CA MET A 18 0.54 12.20 2.29
C MET A 18 1.79 11.33 2.29
N SER A 19 2.17 10.89 3.49
CA SER A 19 3.18 9.86 3.64
C SER A 19 2.58 8.49 3.31
N ILE A 20 3.44 7.54 2.97
CA ILE A 20 3.02 6.16 2.64
C ILE A 20 2.16 5.55 3.76
N ASP A 21 2.51 5.82 5.02
CA ASP A 21 1.76 5.32 6.17
C ASP A 21 0.36 5.97 6.30
N GLU A 22 0.26 7.28 6.04
CA GLU A 22 -1.01 8.00 6.01
C GLU A 22 -1.92 7.48 4.89
N VAL A 23 -1.36 7.20 3.71
CA VAL A 23 -2.08 6.56 2.60
C VAL A 23 -2.57 5.17 3.02
N ARG A 24 -1.72 4.34 3.63
CA ARG A 24 -2.09 3.01 4.14
C ARG A 24 -3.22 3.10 5.18
N GLN A 25 -3.14 4.05 6.10
CA GLN A 25 -4.15 4.28 7.12
C GLN A 25 -5.47 4.76 6.51
N SER A 26 -5.43 5.65 5.52
CA SER A 26 -6.61 6.08 4.76
C SER A 26 -7.24 4.91 4.00
N MET A 27 -6.42 4.10 3.34
CA MET A 27 -6.88 2.88 2.65
C MET A 27 -7.44 1.83 3.61
N THR A 28 -7.03 1.82 4.89
CA THR A 28 -7.58 0.91 5.91
C THR A 28 -9.07 1.13 6.15
N ASN A 29 -9.59 2.34 5.90
CA ASN A 29 -11.04 2.60 5.97
C ASN A 29 -11.83 1.80 4.92
N PHE A 30 -11.19 1.46 3.79
CA PHE A 30 -11.79 0.66 2.71
C PHE A 30 -11.34 -0.81 2.76
N PHE A 31 -10.09 -1.04 3.17
CA PHE A 31 -9.45 -2.35 3.23
C PHE A 31 -8.88 -2.58 4.64
N PRO A 32 -9.70 -3.04 5.60
CA PRO A 32 -9.30 -3.17 7.01
C PRO A 32 -8.05 -4.04 7.24
N GLU A 33 -7.78 -4.98 6.34
CA GLU A 33 -6.59 -5.83 6.34
C GLU A 33 -5.27 -5.06 6.17
N LEU A 34 -5.32 -3.83 5.65
CA LEU A 34 -4.15 -2.95 5.54
C LEU A 34 -3.67 -2.39 6.87
N ALA A 35 -4.51 -2.44 7.92
CA ALA A 35 -4.16 -2.00 9.27
C ALA A 35 -2.87 -2.67 9.78
N ASN A 36 -2.68 -3.95 9.43
CA ASN A 36 -1.51 -4.76 9.79
C ASN A 36 -0.68 -5.19 8.58
N ALA A 37 -0.92 -4.58 7.41
CA ALA A 37 -0.14 -4.89 6.21
C ALA A 37 1.29 -4.39 6.34
N GLU A 38 2.21 -5.18 5.79
CA GLU A 38 3.60 -4.78 5.64
C GLU A 38 3.74 -3.89 4.42
N THR A 39 4.55 -2.83 4.54
CA THR A 39 4.79 -1.90 3.44
C THR A 39 6.16 -2.20 2.85
N LYS A 40 6.18 -2.49 1.55
CA LYS A 40 7.40 -2.75 0.81
C LYS A 40 7.59 -1.67 -0.25
N GLN A 41 8.69 -0.95 -0.14
CA GLN A 41 9.06 0.06 -1.14
C GLN A 41 10.03 -0.55 -2.14
N SER A 42 9.80 -0.30 -3.41
CA SER A 42 10.63 -0.76 -4.52
C SER A 42 10.65 0.30 -5.59
N LYS A 43 11.71 0.36 -6.40
CA LYS A 43 11.80 1.28 -7.54
C LYS A 43 11.65 0.50 -8.84
N ARG A 44 10.84 1.01 -9.75
CA ARG A 44 10.68 0.48 -11.11
C ARG A 44 11.00 1.59 -12.10
N GLY A 45 12.26 1.66 -12.52
CA GLY A 45 12.74 2.78 -13.35
C GLY A 45 12.70 4.09 -12.56
N GLU A 46 11.90 5.04 -13.05
CA GLU A 46 11.70 6.37 -12.43
C GLU A 46 10.53 6.40 -11.43
N ASP A 47 9.81 5.30 -11.27
CA ASP A 47 8.63 5.20 -10.41
C ASP A 47 8.95 4.51 -9.07
N ASP A 48 8.39 5.06 -8.00
CA ASP A 48 8.38 4.46 -6.68
C ASP A 48 7.13 3.59 -6.55
N ILE A 49 7.35 2.29 -6.37
CA ILE A 49 6.33 1.26 -6.18
C ILE A 49 6.23 0.95 -4.69
N ILE A 50 5.05 1.18 -4.13
CA ILE A 50 4.76 0.92 -2.73
C ILE A 50 3.79 -0.24 -2.67
N GLU A 51 4.27 -1.43 -2.34
CA GLU A 51 3.45 -2.62 -2.22
C GLU A 51 2.97 -2.82 -0.77
N PHE A 52 1.66 -2.89 -0.57
CA PHE A 52 1.04 -3.25 0.69
C PHE A 52 0.74 -4.75 0.72
N ILE A 53 1.51 -5.48 1.52
CA ILE A 53 1.40 -6.93 1.67
C ILE A 53 0.52 -7.21 2.87
N LYS A 54 -0.72 -7.65 2.61
CA LYS A 54 -1.64 -8.06 3.66
C LYS A 54 -1.03 -9.19 4.51
N ARG A 55 -1.07 -9.04 5.83
CA ARG A 55 -0.80 -10.16 6.74
C ARG A 55 -2.08 -10.97 6.87
N VAL A 56 -2.28 -11.91 5.96
CA VAL A 56 -3.34 -12.91 6.12
C VAL A 56 -2.94 -13.77 7.30
N GLY A 57 -3.61 -13.60 8.45
CA GLY A 57 -3.51 -14.56 9.53
C GLY A 57 -4.04 -15.89 8.98
N VAL A 58 -3.14 -16.85 8.74
CA VAL A 58 -3.56 -18.23 8.54
C VAL A 58 -4.22 -18.66 9.85
N LYS A 59 -5.55 -18.67 9.88
CA LYS A 59 -6.30 -19.41 10.89
C LYS A 59 -6.04 -20.90 10.59
N GLY A 60 -4.94 -21.41 11.13
CA GLY A 60 -4.74 -22.84 11.33
C GLY A 60 -5.54 -23.32 12.53
#